data_AF-A0A6C0CP54-F1
#
_entry.id   AF-A0A6C0CP54-F1
#
_cell.length_a   1.000
_cell.length_b   1.000
_cell.length_c   1.000
_cell.angle_alpha   90.00
_cell.angle_beta   90.00
_cell.angle_gamma   90.00
#
_symmetry.space_group_name_H-M   'P 1'
#
loop_
_entity.id
_entity.type
_entity.pdbx_description
1 polymer ?
#
loop_
_entity_poly.entity_id
_entity_poly.type
_entity_poly.pdbx_seq_one_letter_code
_entity_poly.pdbx_strand_id
1 'polypeptide(L)'
;MAQMTLSQMSGWNITGSESHDFVYDPDNQNARFTDLESEKTKHLAYIGTSDGVRLWTHHSSSPQWMDNVSVNGDTSHIPLYKSHVQKCTRRMMFRNAIDGVLAMLYKDPSSILRRIGIIAIEDVCLVKGYSVIVWLMMAIKYITLTKQDVHNIVNYVDNLCAIEKVFINMPLQPVTRKMILTMKHENRDEVLALWYRKRAGGMKGDIKMLENAIAYYYRDPKQIEEKKIWRRFQIEVVALKIPIIQEAIDFHPFPELLSVLNRKTNIDKKTLKKYIWCVESAVNMRKLDTKIQSKTYGQHFIWRQIMQHLQQERKKILVRLGLYN
;
A
#
# COMPACT_ATOMS: atom_id res chain seq x y z
N MET A 1 -4.15 8.13 19.25
CA MET A 1 -5.12 7.49 18.33
C MET A 1 -5.51 6.17 18.98
N ALA A 2 -6.76 6.05 19.44
CA ALA A 2 -7.22 4.83 20.08
C ALA A 2 -7.28 3.70 19.05
N GLN A 3 -6.44 2.69 19.25
CA GLN A 3 -6.43 1.46 18.48
C GLN A 3 -7.63 0.65 18.96
N MET A 4 -8.59 0.36 18.06
CA MET A 4 -9.73 -0.50 18.40
C MET A 4 -9.21 -1.86 18.89
N THR A 5 -9.69 -2.29 20.05
CA THR A 5 -9.30 -3.55 20.70
C THR A 5 -10.03 -4.74 20.08
N LEU A 6 -9.37 -5.91 20.11
CA LEU A 6 -9.90 -7.21 19.64
C LEU A 6 -11.28 -7.58 20.21
N SER A 7 -11.71 -6.98 21.32
CA SER A 7 -13.01 -7.23 21.97
C SER A 7 -14.23 -6.78 21.14
N GLN A 8 -14.06 -6.01 20.06
CA GLN A 8 -15.15 -5.68 19.12
C GLN A 8 -15.32 -6.72 18.00
N MET A 9 -14.60 -7.85 18.05
CA MET A 9 -14.64 -8.93 17.05
C MET A 9 -15.57 -10.11 17.42
N SER A 10 -16.31 -10.07 18.53
CA SER A 10 -17.18 -11.17 18.97
C SER A 10 -18.58 -11.24 18.28
N GLY A 11 -18.79 -10.48 17.20
CA GLY A 11 -20.08 -10.38 16.50
C GLY A 11 -20.14 -10.98 15.09
N TRP A 12 -19.21 -11.84 14.69
CA TRP A 12 -19.08 -12.28 13.29
C TRP A 12 -19.35 -13.77 13.12
N ASN A 13 -20.59 -14.19 13.39
CA ASN A 13 -21.09 -15.48 12.92
C ASN A 13 -21.24 -15.39 11.39
N ILE A 14 -20.32 -15.99 10.65
CA ILE A 14 -20.46 -16.20 9.21
C ILE A 14 -21.48 -17.32 9.03
N THR A 15 -22.73 -16.97 8.77
CA THR A 15 -23.77 -17.91 8.34
C THR A 15 -24.16 -17.54 6.91
N GLY A 16 -23.48 -18.10 5.89
CA GLY A 16 -23.89 -17.92 4.49
C GLY A 16 -22.89 -18.27 3.38
N SER A 17 -23.37 -19.14 2.48
CA SER A 17 -22.79 -19.83 1.31
C SER A 17 -21.71 -19.11 0.48
N GLU A 18 -20.57 -19.74 0.26
CA GLU A 18 -19.44 -19.95 1.16
C GLU A 18 -18.27 -19.99 0.15
N SER A 19 -17.22 -19.18 0.36
CA SER A 19 -15.91 -19.33 -0.30
C SER A 19 -14.91 -19.20 0.83
N HIS A 20 -14.58 -20.37 1.38
CA HIS A 20 -13.92 -20.50 2.68
C HIS A 20 -12.42 -20.52 2.54
N ASP A 21 -11.94 -20.69 1.31
CA ASP A 21 -10.54 -20.93 1.03
C ASP A 21 -10.02 -19.82 0.15
N PHE A 22 -8.97 -19.16 0.63
CA PHE A 22 -8.19 -18.22 -0.16
C PHE A 22 -6.85 -18.89 -0.46
N VAL A 23 -6.69 -19.32 -1.70
CA VAL A 23 -5.55 -20.14 -2.15
C VAL A 23 -4.57 -19.25 -2.89
N TYR A 24 -3.32 -19.24 -2.47
CA TYR A 24 -2.24 -18.49 -3.10
C TYR A 24 -1.28 -19.41 -3.85
N ASP A 25 -1.04 -19.07 -5.11
CA ASP A 25 -0.04 -19.69 -5.96
C ASP A 25 1.10 -18.67 -6.22
N PRO A 26 2.24 -18.80 -5.52
CA PRO A 26 3.36 -17.88 -5.65
C PRO A 26 3.98 -17.89 -7.04
N ASP A 27 4.01 -19.05 -7.70
CA ASP A 27 4.69 -19.24 -8.98
C ASP A 27 3.87 -18.64 -10.12
N ASN A 28 2.54 -18.76 -10.05
CA ASN A 28 1.62 -18.11 -11.00
C ASN A 28 1.21 -16.69 -10.60
N GLN A 29 1.72 -16.17 -9.48
CA GLN A 29 1.44 -14.83 -8.97
C GLN A 29 -0.07 -14.52 -8.88
N ASN A 30 -0.84 -15.49 -8.41
CA ASN A 30 -2.28 -15.39 -8.29
C ASN A 30 -2.75 -15.81 -6.89
N ALA A 31 -3.85 -15.25 -6.43
CA ALA A 31 -4.55 -15.74 -5.26
C ALA A 31 -6.05 -15.74 -5.56
N ARG A 32 -6.73 -16.84 -5.26
CA ARG A 32 -8.12 -17.06 -5.66
C ARG A 32 -8.98 -17.53 -4.50
N PHE A 33 -10.23 -17.06 -4.48
CA PHE A 33 -11.24 -17.53 -3.54
C PHE A 33 -11.92 -18.76 -4.13
N THR A 34 -11.95 -19.86 -3.38
CA THR A 34 -12.55 -21.13 -3.81
C THR A 34 -13.14 -21.87 -2.61
N ASP A 35 -13.75 -23.01 -2.87
CA ASP A 35 -14.17 -23.98 -1.88
C ASP A 35 -13.42 -25.27 -2.17
N LEU A 36 -12.46 -25.57 -1.30
CA LEU A 36 -11.66 -26.77 -1.45
C LEU A 36 -12.45 -27.97 -0.95
N GLU A 37 -12.69 -28.90 -1.88
CA GLU A 37 -13.05 -30.27 -1.55
C GLU A 37 -11.82 -30.99 -0.98
N SER A 38 -12.04 -31.98 -0.10
CA SER A 38 -10.99 -32.69 0.64
C SER A 38 -9.87 -33.22 -0.26
N GLU A 39 -10.18 -33.76 -1.44
CA GLU A 39 -9.19 -34.35 -2.35
C GLU A 39 -8.26 -33.34 -3.02
N LYS A 40 -8.72 -32.10 -3.24
CA LYS A 40 -7.94 -31.03 -3.92
C LYS A 40 -6.90 -30.39 -3.00
N THR A 41 -6.92 -30.71 -1.71
CA THR A 41 -5.99 -30.17 -0.71
C THR A 41 -4.63 -30.87 -0.68
N LYS A 42 -4.46 -32.02 -1.36
CA LYS A 42 -3.23 -32.83 -1.30
C LYS A 42 -1.94 -32.10 -1.71
N HIS A 43 -2.05 -31.05 -2.52
CA HIS A 43 -0.91 -30.24 -2.99
C HIS A 43 -0.84 -28.84 -2.35
N LEU A 44 -1.65 -28.60 -1.32
CA LEU A 44 -1.78 -27.31 -0.66
C LEU A 44 -1.34 -27.42 0.80
N ALA A 45 -0.60 -26.42 1.26
CA ALA A 45 -0.30 -26.25 2.67
C ALA A 45 -1.32 -25.32 3.31
N TYR A 46 -1.93 -25.75 4.42
CA TYR A 46 -2.75 -24.90 5.27
C TYR A 46 -1.85 -23.92 6.03
N ILE A 47 -2.16 -22.63 5.94
CA ILE A 47 -1.38 -21.56 6.58
C ILE A 47 -2.02 -21.06 7.87
N GLY A 48 -3.35 -20.97 7.89
CA GLY A 48 -4.08 -20.46 9.05
C GLY A 48 -5.46 -19.93 8.67
N THR A 49 -6.15 -19.32 9.62
CA THR A 49 -7.45 -18.67 9.38
C THR A 49 -7.35 -17.19 9.68
N SER A 50 -7.93 -16.36 8.81
CA SER A 50 -8.02 -14.91 9.02
C SER A 50 -9.36 -14.40 8.54
N ASP A 51 -10.06 -13.63 9.38
CA ASP A 51 -11.37 -13.05 9.07
C ASP A 51 -12.40 -14.10 8.61
N GLY A 52 -12.34 -15.30 9.21
CA GLY A 52 -13.21 -16.43 8.89
C GLY A 52 -12.90 -17.16 7.58
N VAL A 53 -11.77 -16.85 6.93
CA VAL A 53 -11.29 -17.53 5.70
C VAL A 53 -10.04 -18.34 6.02
N ARG A 54 -10.02 -19.59 5.54
CA ARG A 54 -8.85 -20.47 5.57
C ARG A 54 -7.88 -20.06 4.47
N LEU A 55 -6.63 -19.86 4.85
CA LEU A 55 -5.54 -19.48 3.96
C LEU A 55 -4.78 -20.74 3.58
N TRP A 56 -4.59 -20.93 2.28
CA TRP A 56 -3.85 -22.05 1.72
C TRP A 56 -2.81 -21.53 0.74
N THR A 57 -1.72 -22.27 0.59
CA THR A 57 -0.72 -21.96 -0.43
C THR A 57 -0.29 -23.22 -1.17
N HIS A 58 0.00 -23.08 -2.46
CA HIS A 58 0.74 -24.10 -3.19
C HIS A 58 2.15 -24.23 -2.63
N HIS A 59 2.68 -25.45 -2.59
CA HIS A 59 4.09 -25.65 -2.25
C HIS A 59 4.97 -24.90 -3.26
N SER A 60 5.81 -23.99 -2.76
CA SER A 60 6.87 -23.36 -3.54
C SER A 60 8.21 -23.91 -3.11
N SER A 61 9.09 -24.15 -4.09
CA SER A 61 10.49 -24.45 -3.84
C SER A 61 11.33 -23.20 -3.53
N SER A 62 10.72 -22.02 -3.58
CA SER A 62 11.41 -20.76 -3.32
C SER A 62 11.94 -20.69 -1.88
N PRO A 63 13.24 -20.39 -1.68
CA PRO A 63 13.80 -20.30 -0.35
C PRO A 63 13.20 -19.13 0.43
N GLN A 64 13.29 -19.20 1.76
CA GLN A 64 12.98 -18.06 2.61
C GLN A 64 13.86 -16.86 2.23
N TRP A 65 13.26 -15.68 2.15
CA TRP A 65 13.97 -14.50 1.67
C TRP A 65 15.08 -14.08 2.64
N MET A 66 14.74 -14.01 3.93
CA MET A 66 15.60 -13.49 5.00
C MET A 66 16.94 -14.21 5.14
N ASP A 67 17.01 -15.49 4.77
CA ASP A 67 18.22 -16.32 4.92
C ASP A 67 19.40 -15.82 4.09
N ASN A 68 19.15 -15.00 3.06
CA ASN A 68 20.16 -14.55 2.09
C ASN A 68 20.17 -13.03 1.86
N VAL A 69 19.63 -12.25 2.80
CA VAL A 69 19.58 -10.78 2.64
C VAL A 69 20.80 -10.13 3.28
N SER A 70 21.59 -9.42 2.46
CA SER A 70 22.59 -8.48 2.95
C SER A 70 21.91 -7.14 3.26
N VAL A 71 22.04 -6.67 4.49
CA VAL A 71 21.42 -5.42 4.95
C VAL A 71 22.44 -4.34 5.20
N ASN A 72 22.26 -3.20 4.53
CA ASN A 72 23.13 -2.02 4.68
C ASN A 72 22.45 -0.94 5.51
N GLY A 73 23.01 -0.65 6.70
CA GLY A 73 22.48 0.31 7.66
C GLY A 73 21.61 -0.33 8.74
N ASP A 74 21.16 0.50 9.67
CA ASP A 74 20.58 0.11 10.96
C ASP A 74 19.31 0.91 11.29
N THR A 75 19.23 2.15 10.82
CA THR A 75 18.09 3.03 11.07
C THR A 75 16.93 2.80 10.09
N SER A 76 15.71 2.81 10.63
CA SER A 76 14.48 2.82 9.82
C SER A 76 13.41 3.62 10.53
N HIS A 77 12.79 4.57 9.83
CA HIS A 77 11.66 5.34 10.34
C HIS A 77 10.38 4.93 9.61
N ILE A 78 9.67 3.94 10.14
CA ILE A 78 8.50 3.31 9.48
C ILE A 78 7.47 4.33 8.96
N PRO A 79 7.07 5.38 9.71
CA PRO A 79 6.17 6.41 9.17
C PRO A 79 6.73 7.15 7.95
N LEU A 80 8.05 7.42 7.93
CA LEU A 80 8.71 8.08 6.80
C LEU A 80 8.73 7.15 5.58
N TYR A 81 8.97 5.85 5.76
CA TYR A 81 9.05 4.93 4.62
C TYR A 81 7.67 4.67 4.03
N LYS A 82 6.62 4.60 4.85
CA LYS A 82 5.21 4.61 4.38
C LYS A 82 4.92 5.85 3.51
N SER A 83 5.34 7.02 3.97
CA SER A 83 5.20 8.29 3.25
C SER A 83 6.00 8.29 1.94
N HIS A 84 7.24 7.79 1.99
CA HIS A 84 8.17 7.71 0.86
C HIS A 84 7.64 6.78 -0.23
N VAL A 85 7.29 5.54 0.09
CA VAL A 85 6.76 4.57 -0.88
C VAL A 85 5.52 5.13 -1.56
N GLN A 86 4.55 5.63 -0.79
CA GLN A 86 3.33 6.20 -1.35
C GLN A 86 3.62 7.35 -2.31
N LYS A 87 4.46 8.30 -1.90
CA LYS A 87 4.77 9.47 -2.72
C LYS A 87 5.58 9.09 -3.97
N CYS A 88 6.48 8.12 -3.88
CA CYS A 88 7.18 7.58 -5.04
C CYS A 88 6.21 6.90 -6.02
N THR A 89 5.26 6.08 -5.55
CA THR A 89 4.26 5.43 -6.41
C THR A 89 3.37 6.44 -7.14
N ARG A 90 2.81 7.44 -6.43
CA ARG A 90 1.98 8.50 -7.07
C ARG A 90 2.79 9.38 -8.03
N ARG A 91 4.11 9.48 -7.83
CA ARG A 91 5.05 10.20 -8.70
C ARG A 91 5.71 9.33 -9.76
N MET A 92 5.35 8.04 -9.83
CA MET A 92 5.89 7.08 -10.80
C MET A 92 7.40 6.85 -10.68
N MET A 93 7.97 7.07 -9.49
CA MET A 93 9.40 6.89 -9.20
C MET A 93 9.68 5.45 -8.76
N PHE A 94 9.61 4.50 -9.71
CA PHE A 94 9.62 3.07 -9.39
C PHE A 94 10.85 2.64 -8.59
N ARG A 95 12.08 3.04 -8.96
CA ARG A 95 13.30 2.64 -8.23
C ARG A 95 13.22 3.00 -6.75
N ASN A 96 12.92 4.27 -6.44
CA ASN A 96 12.79 4.75 -5.07
C ASN A 96 11.62 4.07 -4.32
N ALA A 97 10.52 3.75 -5.01
CA ALA A 97 9.41 3.02 -4.42
C ALA A 97 9.82 1.59 -4.02
N ILE A 98 10.56 0.89 -4.89
CA ILE A 98 11.03 -0.48 -4.67
C ILE A 98 12.03 -0.53 -3.51
N ASP A 99 12.99 0.40 -3.45
CA ASP A 99 13.93 0.51 -2.33
C ASP A 99 13.18 0.68 -1.00
N GLY A 100 12.18 1.56 -0.98
CA GLY A 100 11.33 1.78 0.21
C GLY A 100 10.49 0.57 0.59
N VAL A 101 9.99 -0.19 -0.38
CA VAL A 101 9.23 -1.42 -0.14
C VAL A 101 10.13 -2.51 0.42
N LEU A 102 11.31 -2.74 -0.15
CA LEU A 102 12.27 -3.73 0.34
C LEU A 102 12.71 -3.43 1.78
N ALA A 103 13.06 -2.17 2.06
CA ALA A 103 13.43 -1.76 3.41
C ALA A 103 12.27 -1.94 4.42
N MET A 104 11.03 -1.70 3.98
CA MET A 104 9.85 -1.93 4.81
C MET A 104 9.49 -3.41 4.97
N LEU A 105 9.66 -4.25 3.94
CA LEU A 105 9.42 -5.68 4.02
C LEU A 105 10.39 -6.33 5.02
N TYR A 106 11.63 -5.85 5.07
CA TYR A 106 12.61 -6.29 6.06
C TYR A 106 12.25 -5.88 7.49
N LYS A 107 11.71 -4.66 7.70
CA LYS A 107 11.46 -4.11 9.05
C LYS A 107 10.06 -4.36 9.61
N ASP A 108 9.02 -4.22 8.79
CA ASP A 108 7.61 -4.35 9.18
C ASP A 108 6.76 -4.73 7.95
N PRO A 109 6.82 -6.01 7.52
CA PRO A 109 6.12 -6.49 6.34
C PRO A 109 4.60 -6.33 6.46
N SER A 110 4.06 -6.50 7.67
CA SER A 110 2.62 -6.32 7.95
C SER A 110 2.17 -4.88 7.62
N SER A 111 2.93 -3.88 8.05
CA SER A 111 2.61 -2.48 7.77
C SER A 111 2.63 -2.14 6.28
N ILE A 112 3.61 -2.64 5.52
CA ILE A 112 3.73 -2.28 4.10
C ILE A 112 2.70 -3.01 3.24
N LEU A 113 2.40 -4.27 3.51
CA LEU A 113 1.34 -5.01 2.80
C LEU A 113 -0.02 -4.31 2.96
N ARG A 114 -0.36 -3.88 4.18
CA ARG A 114 -1.56 -3.06 4.42
C ARG A 114 -1.54 -1.74 3.66
N ARG A 115 -0.37 -1.10 3.53
CA ARG A 115 -0.21 0.22 2.90
C ARG A 115 -0.25 0.14 1.38
N ILE A 116 0.35 -0.87 0.77
CA ILE A 116 0.28 -1.12 -0.68
C ILE A 116 -1.18 -1.23 -1.13
N GLY A 117 -2.01 -1.97 -0.38
CA GLY A 117 -3.43 -2.10 -0.69
C GLY A 117 -4.21 -0.77 -0.68
N ILE A 118 -3.77 0.22 0.10
CA ILE A 118 -4.34 1.58 0.09
C ILE A 118 -3.77 2.40 -1.07
N ILE A 119 -2.45 2.38 -1.27
CA ILE A 119 -1.76 3.12 -2.34
C ILE A 119 -2.35 2.75 -3.70
N ALA A 120 -2.59 1.47 -3.96
CA ALA A 120 -3.16 1.01 -5.22
C ALA A 120 -4.48 1.73 -5.56
N ILE A 121 -5.36 1.90 -4.57
CA ILE A 121 -6.69 2.51 -4.78
C ILE A 121 -6.66 4.04 -4.66
N GLU A 122 -5.87 4.61 -3.75
CA GLU A 122 -5.80 6.06 -3.52
C GLU A 122 -5.10 6.80 -4.67
N ASP A 123 -3.97 6.24 -5.11
CA ASP A 123 -3.00 6.91 -5.96
C ASP A 123 -2.94 6.37 -7.39
N VAL A 124 -3.49 5.18 -7.62
CA VAL A 124 -3.54 4.51 -8.93
C VAL A 124 -4.98 3.99 -9.12
N CYS A 125 -5.17 2.75 -9.52
CA CYS A 125 -6.43 2.05 -9.63
C CYS A 125 -6.25 0.60 -9.14
N LEU A 126 -7.31 -0.21 -9.13
CA LEU A 126 -7.18 -1.65 -8.89
C LEU A 126 -6.44 -2.31 -10.08
N VAL A 127 -5.47 -3.16 -9.75
CA VAL A 127 -4.59 -3.85 -10.70
C VAL A 127 -4.58 -5.34 -10.39
N LYS A 128 -4.60 -6.21 -11.40
CA LYS A 128 -4.49 -7.66 -11.22
C LYS A 128 -3.28 -8.04 -10.37
N GLY A 129 -3.48 -8.99 -9.44
CA GLY A 129 -2.52 -9.34 -8.40
C GLY A 129 -2.74 -8.61 -7.07
N TYR A 130 -3.77 -7.76 -6.95
CA TYR A 130 -4.17 -7.18 -5.67
C TYR A 130 -4.60 -8.27 -4.68
N SER A 131 -5.27 -9.30 -5.19
CA SER A 131 -5.59 -10.54 -4.49
C SER A 131 -4.37 -11.15 -3.79
N VAL A 132 -3.22 -11.25 -4.46
CA VAL A 132 -1.96 -11.73 -3.87
C VAL A 132 -1.52 -10.83 -2.71
N ILE A 133 -1.56 -9.51 -2.88
CA ILE A 133 -1.18 -8.56 -1.82
C ILE A 133 -2.07 -8.73 -0.58
N VAL A 134 -3.38 -8.91 -0.78
CA VAL A 134 -4.34 -9.12 0.33
C VAL A 134 -4.13 -10.48 0.98
N TRP A 135 -3.86 -11.53 0.20
CA TRP A 135 -3.53 -12.84 0.74
C TRP A 135 -2.30 -12.78 1.64
N LEU A 136 -1.20 -12.20 1.13
CA LEU A 136 0.04 -12.03 1.89
C LEU A 136 -0.19 -11.18 3.14
N MET A 137 -0.98 -10.10 3.04
CA MET A 137 -1.36 -9.28 4.19
C MET A 137 -2.07 -10.08 5.28
N MET A 138 -2.95 -11.03 4.92
CA MET A 138 -3.67 -11.88 5.87
C MET A 138 -2.78 -12.98 6.44
N ALA A 139 -1.86 -13.52 5.63
CA ALA A 139 -0.99 -14.63 5.96
C ALA A 139 0.26 -14.24 6.76
N ILE A 140 0.73 -12.99 6.68
CA ILE A 140 2.06 -12.57 7.18
C ILE A 140 2.35 -12.86 8.66
N LYS A 141 1.32 -13.04 9.49
CA LYS A 141 1.49 -13.43 10.91
C LYS A 141 1.76 -14.93 11.11
N TYR A 142 1.58 -15.73 10.08
CA TYR A 142 1.72 -17.19 10.08
C TYR A 142 2.91 -17.67 9.26
N ILE A 143 3.46 -16.82 8.39
CA ILE A 143 4.51 -17.19 7.43
C ILE A 143 5.71 -16.25 7.52
N THR A 144 6.86 -16.74 7.08
CA THR A 144 7.97 -15.90 6.63
C THR A 144 7.89 -15.80 5.10
N LEU A 145 8.28 -14.64 4.55
CA LEU A 145 8.24 -14.41 3.11
C LEU A 145 9.35 -15.19 2.40
N THR A 146 8.99 -15.88 1.31
CA THR A 146 9.93 -16.46 0.36
C THR A 146 10.46 -15.40 -0.60
N LYS A 147 11.53 -15.72 -1.34
CA LYS A 147 12.03 -14.85 -2.42
C LYS A 147 10.95 -14.58 -3.47
N GLN A 148 10.15 -15.59 -3.82
CA GLN A 148 9.08 -15.45 -4.79
C GLN A 148 7.99 -14.48 -4.31
N ASP A 149 7.64 -14.52 -3.01
CA ASP A 149 6.68 -13.57 -2.44
C ASP A 149 7.16 -12.13 -2.56
N VAL A 150 8.44 -11.90 -2.25
CA VAL A 150 9.04 -10.57 -2.34
C VAL A 150 9.08 -10.10 -3.79
N HIS A 151 9.44 -10.97 -4.74
CA HIS A 151 9.35 -10.67 -6.17
C HIS A 151 7.92 -10.30 -6.60
N ASN A 152 6.91 -11.01 -6.11
CA ASN A 152 5.51 -10.72 -6.41
C ASN A 152 5.10 -9.33 -5.87
N ILE A 153 5.52 -8.98 -4.65
CA ILE A 153 5.24 -7.69 -4.03
C ILE A 153 5.93 -6.54 -4.79
N VAL A 154 7.23 -6.66 -5.09
CA VAL A 154 7.98 -5.58 -5.77
C VAL A 154 7.50 -5.41 -7.21
N ASN A 155 7.21 -6.50 -7.94
CA ASN A 155 6.61 -6.43 -9.27
C ASN A 155 5.23 -5.75 -9.22
N TYR A 156 4.42 -6.03 -8.20
CA TYR A 156 3.14 -5.36 -8.05
C TYR A 156 3.30 -3.83 -7.90
N VAL A 157 4.23 -3.39 -7.04
CA VAL A 157 4.51 -1.96 -6.85
C VAL A 157 5.12 -1.31 -8.10
N ASP A 158 5.95 -2.02 -8.85
CA ASP A 158 6.45 -1.54 -10.13
C ASP A 158 5.32 -1.31 -11.14
N ASN A 159 4.37 -2.26 -11.21
CA ASN A 159 3.17 -2.12 -12.03
C ASN A 159 2.33 -0.91 -11.60
N LEU A 160 2.14 -0.70 -10.29
CA LEU A 160 1.47 0.51 -9.79
C LEU A 160 2.16 1.78 -10.30
N CYS A 161 3.50 1.82 -10.31
CA CYS A 161 4.27 2.96 -10.80
C CYS A 161 4.14 3.18 -12.32
N ALA A 162 3.89 2.12 -13.09
CA ALA A 162 3.80 2.15 -14.56
C ALA A 162 2.40 2.45 -15.11
N ILE A 163 1.35 2.21 -14.34
CA ILE A 163 -0.03 2.45 -14.76
C ILE A 163 -0.33 3.95 -14.67
N GLU A 164 -0.94 4.52 -15.70
CA GLU A 164 -1.29 5.95 -15.77
C GLU A 164 -2.72 6.26 -15.31
N LYS A 165 -3.56 5.23 -15.16
CA LYS A 165 -4.96 5.38 -14.76
C LYS A 165 -5.09 5.62 -13.25
N VAL A 166 -6.21 6.26 -12.89
CA VAL A 166 -6.61 6.49 -11.50
C VAL A 166 -8.03 6.01 -11.26
N PHE A 167 -8.28 5.52 -10.04
CA PHE A 167 -9.62 5.22 -9.56
C PHE A 167 -10.41 6.52 -9.36
N ILE A 168 -11.61 6.56 -9.93
CA ILE A 168 -12.53 7.69 -9.77
C ILE A 168 -13.38 7.43 -8.52
N ASN A 169 -12.98 8.03 -7.41
CA ASN A 169 -13.63 7.86 -6.11
C ASN A 169 -14.99 8.58 -6.04
N MET A 170 -16.02 7.96 -6.61
CA MET A 170 -17.40 8.45 -6.55
C MET A 170 -18.23 7.63 -5.56
N PRO A 171 -19.10 8.26 -4.75
CA PRO A 171 -20.06 7.54 -3.93
C PRO A 171 -20.98 6.69 -4.81
N LEU A 172 -21.04 5.40 -4.53
CA LEU A 172 -21.92 4.46 -5.23
C LEU A 172 -22.70 3.62 -4.22
N GLN A 173 -23.78 2.96 -4.68
CA GLN A 173 -24.54 2.07 -3.79
C GLN A 173 -23.64 0.94 -3.28
N PRO A 174 -23.64 0.64 -1.97
CA PRO A 174 -22.81 -0.40 -1.37
C PRO A 174 -23.04 -1.76 -2.03
N VAL A 175 -21.95 -2.54 -2.12
CA VAL A 175 -21.98 -3.91 -2.62
C VAL A 175 -21.68 -4.86 -1.46
N THR A 176 -22.47 -5.92 -1.33
CA THR A 176 -22.31 -6.93 -0.28
C THR A 176 -21.35 -8.04 -0.71
N ARG A 177 -20.78 -8.78 0.26
CA ARG A 177 -19.95 -9.97 -0.04
C ARG A 177 -20.69 -10.99 -0.91
N LYS A 178 -21.96 -11.27 -0.59
CA LYS A 178 -22.79 -12.23 -1.33
C LYS A 178 -22.90 -11.87 -2.81
N MET A 179 -23.09 -10.59 -3.13
CA MET A 179 -23.12 -10.11 -4.51
C MET A 179 -21.81 -10.40 -5.24
N ILE A 180 -20.67 -10.10 -4.61
CA ILE A 180 -19.34 -10.34 -5.19
C ILE A 180 -19.11 -11.84 -5.41
N LEU A 181 -19.50 -12.70 -4.46
CA LEU A 181 -19.35 -14.16 -4.60
C LEU A 181 -20.11 -14.72 -5.81
N THR A 182 -21.26 -14.12 -6.17
CA THR A 182 -22.06 -14.52 -7.34
C THR A 182 -21.58 -13.93 -8.67
N MET A 183 -20.53 -13.11 -8.66
CA MET A 183 -20.01 -12.43 -9.84
C MET A 183 -19.36 -13.42 -10.82
N LYS A 184 -19.85 -13.44 -12.08
CA LYS A 184 -19.32 -14.27 -13.17
C LYS A 184 -18.28 -13.49 -14.00
N HIS A 185 -17.14 -13.19 -13.42
CA HIS A 185 -16.02 -12.50 -14.09
C HIS A 185 -14.68 -13.00 -13.56
N GLU A 186 -13.65 -13.05 -14.41
CA GLU A 186 -12.29 -13.47 -14.01
C GLU A 186 -11.67 -12.60 -12.90
N ASN A 187 -12.14 -11.36 -12.77
CA ASN A 187 -11.66 -10.38 -11.79
C ASN A 187 -12.43 -10.42 -10.46
N ARG A 188 -13.32 -11.40 -10.27
CA ARG A 188 -14.08 -11.55 -9.02
C ARG A 188 -13.16 -11.55 -7.80
N ASP A 189 -12.04 -12.27 -7.88
CA ASP A 189 -11.14 -12.43 -6.74
C ASP A 189 -10.40 -11.14 -6.37
N GLU A 190 -10.15 -10.25 -7.34
CA GLU A 190 -9.59 -8.92 -7.08
C GLU A 190 -10.61 -8.02 -6.34
N VAL A 191 -11.88 -8.07 -6.73
CA VAL A 191 -12.96 -7.32 -6.06
C VAL A 191 -13.24 -7.89 -4.67
N LEU A 192 -13.20 -9.20 -4.52
CA LEU A 192 -13.39 -9.86 -3.22
C LEU A 192 -12.21 -9.57 -2.29
N ALA A 193 -10.98 -9.51 -2.81
CA ALA A 193 -9.81 -9.09 -2.07
C ALA A 193 -9.94 -7.65 -1.55
N LEU A 194 -10.50 -6.70 -2.33
CA LEU A 194 -10.82 -5.36 -1.82
C LEU A 194 -11.77 -5.40 -0.62
N TRP A 195 -12.78 -6.29 -0.65
CA TRP A 195 -13.72 -6.46 0.45
C TRP A 195 -13.01 -6.91 1.74
N TYR A 196 -12.11 -7.89 1.66
CA TYR A 196 -11.30 -8.31 2.83
C TYR A 196 -10.29 -7.23 3.24
N ARG A 197 -9.68 -6.51 2.29
CA ARG A 197 -8.81 -5.38 2.64
C ARG A 197 -9.57 -4.33 3.45
N LYS A 198 -10.80 -4.00 3.07
CA LYS A 198 -11.63 -3.05 3.82
C LYS A 198 -11.81 -3.50 5.28
N ARG A 199 -12.07 -4.79 5.49
CA ARG A 199 -12.30 -5.38 6.83
C ARG A 199 -11.08 -5.40 7.73
N ALA A 200 -9.89 -5.46 7.15
CA ALA A 200 -8.65 -5.28 7.91
C ALA A 200 -8.51 -3.88 8.56
N GLY A 201 -9.44 -2.96 8.30
CA GLY A 201 -9.52 -1.65 8.94
C GLY A 201 -8.63 -0.60 8.30
N GLY A 202 -8.55 0.56 8.96
CA GLY A 202 -7.82 1.73 8.47
C GLY A 202 -8.43 3.03 8.98
N MET A 203 -8.03 4.15 8.39
CA MET A 203 -8.69 5.43 8.67
C MET A 203 -10.11 5.42 8.10
N LYS A 204 -11.02 6.21 8.68
CA LYS A 204 -12.40 6.33 8.17
C LYS A 204 -12.46 6.67 6.68
N GLY A 205 -11.55 7.55 6.22
CA GLY A 205 -11.42 7.91 4.81
C GLY A 205 -10.99 6.74 3.93
N ASP A 206 -10.02 5.93 4.40
CA ASP A 206 -9.56 4.73 3.69
C ASP A 206 -10.70 3.72 3.52
N ILE A 207 -11.44 3.45 4.61
CA ILE A 207 -12.56 2.52 4.59
C ILE A 207 -13.61 2.99 3.59
N LYS A 208 -13.99 4.27 3.61
CA LYS A 208 -14.99 4.82 2.68
C LYS A 208 -14.53 4.76 1.22
N MET A 209 -13.27 5.06 0.95
CA MET A 209 -12.68 4.94 -0.39
C MET A 209 -12.71 3.49 -0.88
N LEU A 210 -12.35 2.53 -0.03
CA LEU A 210 -12.42 1.10 -0.38
C LEU A 210 -13.87 0.65 -0.63
N GLU A 211 -14.86 1.16 0.11
CA GLU A 211 -16.27 0.87 -0.17
C GLU A 211 -16.70 1.34 -1.55
N ASN A 212 -16.33 2.56 -1.92
CA ASN A 212 -16.61 3.11 -3.23
C ASN A 212 -15.88 2.31 -4.32
N ALA A 213 -14.63 1.89 -4.08
CA ALA A 213 -13.85 1.08 -5.01
C ALA A 213 -14.47 -0.30 -5.24
N ILE A 214 -14.87 -1.01 -4.18
CA ILE A 214 -15.58 -2.30 -4.30
C ILE A 214 -16.83 -2.13 -5.18
N ALA A 215 -17.62 -1.09 -4.90
CA ALA A 215 -18.84 -0.81 -5.62
C ALA A 215 -18.57 -0.45 -7.11
N TYR A 216 -17.50 0.27 -7.39
CA TYR A 216 -17.07 0.65 -8.73
C TYR A 216 -16.63 -0.58 -9.55
N TYR A 217 -15.68 -1.36 -9.05
CA TYR A 217 -15.11 -2.51 -9.76
C TYR A 217 -16.05 -3.72 -9.83
N TYR A 218 -17.01 -3.84 -8.90
CA TYR A 218 -18.08 -4.82 -9.03
C TYR A 218 -18.97 -4.53 -10.24
N ARG A 219 -19.26 -3.25 -10.52
CA ARG A 219 -20.12 -2.84 -11.65
C ARG A 219 -19.40 -2.87 -12.98
N ASP A 220 -18.13 -2.47 -13.00
CA ASP A 220 -17.31 -2.48 -14.21
C ASP A 220 -15.93 -3.12 -13.95
N PRO A 221 -15.87 -4.45 -13.87
CA PRO A 221 -14.62 -5.17 -13.62
C PRO A 221 -13.59 -5.07 -14.75
N LYS A 222 -13.97 -4.54 -15.92
CA LYS A 222 -13.04 -4.28 -17.03
C LYS A 222 -12.15 -3.06 -16.77
N GLN A 223 -12.47 -2.25 -15.76
CA GLN A 223 -11.62 -1.13 -15.33
C GLN A 223 -10.44 -1.57 -14.45
N ILE A 224 -10.35 -2.86 -14.10
CA ILE A 224 -9.21 -3.42 -13.39
C ILE A 224 -8.07 -3.54 -14.39
N GLU A 225 -6.96 -2.88 -14.10
CA GLU A 225 -5.81 -2.86 -15.00
C GLU A 225 -5.05 -4.19 -14.95
N GLU A 226 -4.57 -4.60 -16.12
CA GLU A 226 -3.62 -5.70 -16.27
C GLU A 226 -2.22 -5.31 -15.79
N LYS A 227 -1.41 -6.33 -15.50
CA LYS A 227 0.04 -6.14 -15.30
C LYS A 227 0.66 -5.68 -16.62
N LYS A 228 1.41 -4.58 -16.58
CA LYS A 228 2.08 -3.98 -17.75
C LYS A 228 3.54 -4.38 -17.88
N ILE A 229 4.21 -4.61 -16.75
CA ILE A 229 5.66 -4.74 -16.71
C ILE A 229 6.06 -5.91 -15.82
N TRP A 230 7.07 -6.65 -16.27
CA TRP A 230 7.81 -7.60 -15.45
C TRP A 230 9.29 -7.25 -15.50
N ARG A 231 9.86 -6.91 -14.34
CA ARG A 231 11.29 -6.62 -14.20
C ARG A 231 11.87 -7.54 -13.15
N ARG A 232 13.14 -7.90 -13.34
CA ARG A 232 13.92 -8.57 -12.31
C ARG A 232 14.53 -7.51 -11.40
N PHE A 233 14.39 -7.70 -10.10
CA PHE A 233 14.95 -6.85 -9.06
C PHE A 233 15.99 -7.64 -8.28
N GLN A 234 17.07 -6.99 -7.87
CA GLN A 234 17.97 -7.57 -6.88
C GLN A 234 17.32 -7.40 -5.51
N ILE A 235 16.81 -8.49 -4.96
CA ILE A 235 16.09 -8.48 -3.67
C ILE A 235 16.97 -8.99 -2.52
N GLU A 236 18.13 -9.55 -2.83
CA GLU A 236 19.13 -10.05 -1.89
C GLU A 236 19.91 -8.94 -1.19
N VAL A 237 19.86 -7.71 -1.71
CA VAL A 237 20.54 -6.56 -1.12
C VAL A 237 19.49 -5.55 -0.69
N VAL A 238 19.33 -5.38 0.62
CA VAL A 238 18.40 -4.40 1.19
C VAL A 238 19.21 -3.25 1.79
N ALA A 239 19.16 -2.08 1.14
CA ALA A 239 19.60 -0.85 1.76
C ALA A 239 18.52 -0.36 2.74
N LEU A 240 18.87 -0.18 4.01
CA LEU A 240 18.02 0.54 4.96
C LEU A 240 18.24 2.04 4.86
N LYS A 241 19.45 2.48 4.49
CA LYS A 241 19.73 3.88 4.15
C LYS A 241 19.40 4.15 2.67
N ILE A 242 18.11 4.26 2.39
CA ILE A 242 17.62 4.54 1.02
C ILE A 242 17.62 6.04 0.72
N PRO A 243 17.73 6.45 -0.55
CA PRO A 243 17.55 7.84 -0.97
C PRO A 243 16.07 8.26 -0.81
N ILE A 244 15.75 8.86 0.34
CA ILE A 244 14.42 9.38 0.66
C ILE A 244 14.12 10.63 -0.16
N ILE A 245 12.97 10.67 -0.84
CA ILE A 245 12.51 11.88 -1.52
C ILE A 245 12.12 12.94 -0.48
N GLN A 246 12.47 14.19 -0.73
CA GLN A 246 12.27 15.26 0.26
C GLN A 246 10.79 15.44 0.62
N GLU A 247 9.89 15.25 -0.35
CA GLU A 247 8.45 15.36 -0.17
C GLU A 247 7.88 14.30 0.78
N ALA A 248 8.59 13.20 1.02
CA ALA A 248 8.21 12.21 2.03
C ALA A 248 8.27 12.79 3.45
N ILE A 249 9.12 13.80 3.67
CA ILE A 249 9.29 14.49 4.94
C ILE A 249 8.32 15.68 4.98
N ASP A 250 7.13 15.41 5.50
CA ASP A 250 6.08 16.41 5.72
C ASP A 250 5.43 16.23 7.11
N PHE A 251 4.29 16.89 7.32
CA PHE A 251 3.57 16.87 8.58
C PHE A 251 2.88 15.53 8.92
N HIS A 252 2.87 14.54 8.04
CA HIS A 252 2.31 13.21 8.34
C HIS A 252 3.28 12.35 9.17
N PRO A 253 4.53 12.09 8.75
CA PRO A 253 5.50 11.41 9.59
C PRO A 253 6.12 12.33 10.66
N PHE A 254 6.07 13.66 10.49
CA PHE A 254 6.66 14.63 11.42
C PHE A 254 5.67 15.77 11.75
N PRO A 255 4.62 15.51 12.55
CA PRO A 255 3.63 16.53 12.89
C PRO A 255 4.21 17.77 13.58
N GLU A 256 5.35 17.64 14.27
CA GLU A 256 6.08 18.75 14.90
C GLU A 256 6.62 19.77 13.89
N LEU A 257 6.81 19.39 12.63
CA LEU A 257 7.34 20.23 11.56
C LEU A 257 6.53 21.51 11.39
N LEU A 258 5.20 21.44 11.51
CA LEU A 258 4.32 22.61 11.41
C LEU A 258 4.58 23.63 12.53
N SER A 259 4.89 23.16 13.74
CA SER A 259 5.20 24.02 14.87
C SER A 259 6.56 24.71 14.71
N VAL A 260 7.54 23.99 14.17
CA VAL A 260 8.87 24.55 13.88
C VAL A 260 8.76 25.63 12.78
N LEU A 261 8.06 25.32 11.69
CA LEU A 261 7.89 26.26 10.58
C LEU A 261 7.10 27.49 11.00
N ASN A 262 6.02 27.33 11.77
CA ASN A 262 5.24 28.45 12.28
C ASN A 262 6.08 29.44 13.09
N ARG A 263 6.96 28.95 13.98
CA ARG A 263 7.88 29.82 14.75
C ARG A 263 8.87 30.57 13.87
N LYS A 264 9.31 29.96 12.76
CA LYS A 264 10.31 30.56 11.86
C LYS A 264 9.71 31.58 10.88
N THR A 265 8.48 31.34 10.43
CA THR A 265 7.86 32.16 9.37
C THR A 265 6.74 33.06 9.86
N ASN A 266 6.26 32.86 11.09
CA ASN A 266 5.04 33.45 11.62
C ASN A 266 3.77 33.16 10.77
N ILE A 267 3.79 32.11 9.94
CA ILE A 267 2.64 31.65 9.14
C ILE A 267 1.85 30.62 9.95
N ASP A 268 0.54 30.77 10.04
CA ASP A 268 -0.32 29.85 10.79
C ASP A 268 -0.23 28.40 10.27
N LYS A 269 -0.41 27.42 11.18
CA LYS A 269 -0.24 25.99 10.86
C LYS A 269 -1.21 25.48 9.80
N LYS A 270 -2.41 26.06 9.68
CA LYS A 270 -3.40 25.65 8.67
C LYS A 270 -2.92 26.07 7.29
N THR A 271 -2.39 27.27 7.15
CA THR A 271 -1.76 27.75 5.92
C THR A 271 -0.52 26.93 5.58
N LEU A 272 0.38 26.67 6.54
CA LEU A 272 1.55 25.81 6.32
C LEU A 272 1.16 24.43 5.78
N LYS A 273 0.21 23.76 6.45
CA LYS A 273 -0.31 22.45 6.04
C LYS A 273 -0.87 22.49 4.61
N LYS A 274 -1.66 23.52 4.29
CA LYS A 274 -2.25 23.72 2.96
C LYS A 274 -1.18 23.83 1.89
N TYR A 275 -0.17 24.68 2.09
CA TYR A 275 0.87 24.90 1.09
C TYR A 275 1.77 23.66 0.90
N ILE A 276 2.21 23.02 1.99
CA ILE A 276 3.00 21.77 1.89
C ILE A 276 2.20 20.69 1.16
N TRP A 277 0.90 20.56 1.47
CA TRP A 277 0.02 19.61 0.81
C TRP A 277 -0.12 19.89 -0.69
N CYS A 278 -0.55 21.11 -1.05
CA CYS A 278 -0.83 21.50 -2.43
C CYS A 278 0.41 21.46 -3.32
N VAL A 279 1.59 21.89 -2.81
CA VAL A 279 2.80 21.99 -3.63
C VAL A 279 3.51 20.66 -3.76
N GLU A 280 3.59 19.87 -2.68
CA GLU A 280 4.45 18.69 -2.65
C GLU A 280 3.68 17.40 -2.30
N SER A 281 2.96 17.36 -1.19
CA SER A 281 2.44 16.07 -0.69
C SER A 281 1.35 15.48 -1.59
N ALA A 282 0.45 16.29 -2.13
CA ALA A 282 -0.71 15.84 -2.91
C ALA A 282 -0.39 15.50 -4.38
N VAL A 283 0.79 15.86 -4.86
CA VAL A 283 1.15 15.73 -6.27
C VAL A 283 1.10 14.28 -6.71
N ASN A 284 0.20 13.98 -7.65
CA ASN A 284 0.11 12.70 -8.32
C ASN A 284 0.23 12.93 -9.83
N MET A 285 1.21 12.29 -10.46
CA MET A 285 1.54 12.56 -11.87
C MET A 285 0.39 12.22 -12.84
N ARG A 286 -0.54 11.38 -12.39
CA ARG A 286 -1.75 10.93 -13.12
C ARG A 286 -2.93 11.89 -12.98
N LYS A 287 -2.92 12.76 -11.96
CA LYS A 287 -4.04 13.66 -11.64
C LYS A 287 -3.70 15.10 -12.04
N LEU A 288 -4.24 15.56 -13.17
CA LEU A 288 -3.92 16.86 -13.78
C LEU A 288 -4.16 18.04 -12.83
N ASP A 289 -5.27 17.99 -12.09
CA ASP A 289 -5.65 18.97 -11.08
C ASP A 289 -4.57 19.13 -10.00
N THR A 290 -3.97 18.04 -9.51
CA THR A 290 -2.90 18.11 -8.50
C THR A 290 -1.62 18.75 -9.04
N LYS A 291 -1.31 18.53 -10.33
CA LYS A 291 -0.16 19.16 -11.01
C LYS A 291 -0.37 20.66 -11.19
N ILE A 292 -1.55 21.05 -11.65
CA ILE A 292 -1.93 22.47 -11.80
C ILE A 292 -1.89 23.16 -10.44
N GLN A 293 -2.51 22.55 -9.42
CA GLN A 293 -2.51 23.07 -8.07
C GLN A 293 -1.09 23.26 -7.52
N SER A 294 -0.20 22.28 -7.70
CA SER A 294 1.19 22.40 -7.28
C SER A 294 1.91 23.56 -7.94
N LYS A 295 1.75 23.73 -9.26
CA LYS A 295 2.33 24.87 -9.99
C LYS A 295 1.79 26.20 -9.49
N THR A 296 0.47 26.33 -9.32
CA THR A 296 -0.17 27.56 -8.84
C THR A 296 0.29 27.94 -7.43
N TYR A 297 0.26 26.99 -6.48
CA TYR A 297 0.69 27.27 -5.10
C TYR A 297 2.21 27.46 -5.00
N GLY A 298 2.99 26.78 -5.83
CA GLY A 298 4.45 26.87 -5.86
C GLY A 298 4.97 28.24 -6.33
N GLN A 299 4.19 28.98 -7.12
CA GLN A 299 4.50 30.35 -7.55
C GLN A 299 4.14 31.41 -6.51
N HIS A 300 3.34 31.06 -5.50
CA HIS A 300 2.88 32.02 -4.50
C HIS A 300 4.01 32.48 -3.57
N PHE A 301 4.01 33.75 -3.17
CA PHE A 301 5.06 34.31 -2.30
C PHE A 301 5.14 33.60 -0.94
N ILE A 302 4.00 33.19 -0.38
CA ILE A 302 3.92 32.40 0.86
C ILE A 302 4.74 31.11 0.75
N TRP A 303 4.67 30.40 -0.38
CA TRP A 303 5.44 29.16 -0.55
C TRP A 303 6.94 29.42 -0.54
N ARG A 304 7.40 30.51 -1.16
CA ARG A 304 8.82 30.88 -1.15
C ARG A 304 9.37 31.08 0.27
N GLN A 305 8.58 31.69 1.16
CA GLN A 305 8.93 31.82 2.57
C GLN A 305 8.97 30.47 3.30
N ILE A 306 8.02 29.57 3.00
CA ILE A 306 7.96 28.23 3.62
C ILE A 306 9.13 27.35 3.17
N MET A 307 9.40 27.32 1.86
CA MET A 307 10.29 26.35 1.21
C MET A 307 11.69 26.37 1.79
N GLN A 308 12.27 27.56 2.00
CA GLN A 308 13.63 27.70 2.52
C GLN A 308 13.76 27.05 3.91
N HIS A 309 12.84 27.35 4.82
CA HIS A 309 12.86 26.79 6.17
C HIS A 309 12.49 25.31 6.18
N LEU A 310 11.58 24.88 5.31
CA LEU A 310 11.21 23.48 5.15
C LEU A 310 12.41 22.64 4.71
N GLN A 311 13.17 23.07 3.72
CA GLN A 311 14.39 22.38 3.26
C GLN A 311 15.44 22.26 4.36
N GLN A 312 15.65 23.33 5.15
CA GLN A 312 16.56 23.28 6.30
C GLN A 312 16.14 22.23 7.33
N GLU A 313 14.85 22.19 7.68
CA GLU A 313 14.34 21.23 8.66
C GLU A 313 14.35 19.80 8.12
N ARG A 314 14.09 19.59 6.82
CA ARG A 314 14.23 18.28 6.17
C ARG A 314 15.67 17.76 6.26
N LYS A 315 16.66 18.60 5.99
CA LYS A 315 18.08 18.22 6.13
C LYS A 315 18.40 17.79 7.56
N LYS A 316 17.96 18.56 8.57
CA LYS A 316 18.14 18.21 9.98
C LYS A 316 17.49 16.87 10.35
N ILE A 317 16.28 16.62 9.86
CA ILE A 317 15.57 15.36 10.08
C ILE A 317 16.36 14.19 9.48
N LEU A 318 16.87 14.32 8.25
CA LEU A 318 17.66 13.27 7.61
C LEU A 318 18.97 12.98 8.36
N VAL A 319 19.70 14.02 8.79
CA VAL A 319 20.92 13.87 9.61
C VAL A 319 20.59 13.16 10.93
N ARG A 320 19.52 13.59 11.63
CA ARG A 320 19.06 12.97 12.89
C ARG A 320 18.72 11.48 12.70
N LEU A 321 18.22 11.08 11.53
CA LEU A 321 17.88 9.70 11.22
C LEU A 321 19.07 8.88 10.66
N GLY A 322 20.25 9.48 10.50
CA GLY A 322 21.42 8.83 9.91
C GLY A 322 21.24 8.50 8.42
N LEU A 323 20.34 9.22 7.73
CA LEU A 323 20.02 9.06 6.30
C LEU A 323 20.74 10.10 5.42
N TYR A 324 21.55 10.97 6.02
CA TYR A 324 22.35 11.98 5.36
C TYR A 324 23.62 12.20 6.18
N ASN A 325 24.78 12.20 5.50
CA ASN A 325 26.08 12.40 6.11
C ASN A 325 26.38 13.88 6.36
#